data_AF-A0A2X1MTL8-F1
#
_entry.id   AF-A0A2X1MTL8-F1
#
_cell.length_a   1.000
_cell.length_b   1.000
_cell.length_c   1.000
_cell.angle_alpha   90.00
_cell.angle_beta   90.00
_cell.angle_gamma   90.00
#
_symmetry.space_group_name_H-M   'P 1'
#
loop_
_entity.id
_entity.type
_entity.pdbx_description
1 polymer ?
#
loop_
_entity_poly.entity_id
_entity_poly.type
_entity_poly.pdbx_seq_one_letter_code
_entity_poly.pdbx_strand_id
1 'polypeptide(L)'
;MWDDPQAMLLAVKPDVVSVCSPNRFHYEHTLMALEAGCHVMCEKPPAMTPEQAREMCDTARKLGKVLAYDFHHRFALDTQQLREQVTNGVLGEIYVTTARALRRCGVPGWGVFTIKNCRVVAR
;
A
#
# COMPACT_ATOMS: atom_id res chain seq x y z
N MET A 1 -14.21 16.97 -14.03
CA MET A 1 -12.82 16.81 -13.55
C MET A 1 -12.69 17.72 -12.34
N TRP A 2 -12.06 17.26 -11.26
CA TRP A 2 -11.93 18.01 -10.01
C TRP A 2 -10.46 18.42 -9.84
N ASP A 3 -10.21 19.66 -9.44
CA ASP A 3 -8.85 20.19 -9.22
C ASP A 3 -8.46 20.18 -7.72
N ASP A 4 -9.44 20.01 -6.84
CA ASP A 4 -9.27 19.90 -5.39
C ASP A 4 -9.92 18.60 -4.87
N PRO A 5 -9.14 17.68 -4.26
CA PRO A 5 -9.68 16.45 -3.70
C PRO A 5 -10.67 16.71 -2.56
N GLN A 6 -10.51 17.77 -1.77
CA GLN A 6 -11.40 18.04 -0.65
C GLN A 6 -12.80 18.45 -1.12
N ALA A 7 -12.88 19.36 -2.09
CA ALA A 7 -14.13 19.72 -2.76
C ALA A 7 -14.83 18.51 -3.38
N MET A 8 -14.07 17.60 -4.01
CA MET A 8 -14.61 16.37 -4.58
C MET A 8 -15.23 15.47 -3.51
N LEU A 9 -14.53 15.22 -2.39
CA LEU A 9 -15.02 14.37 -1.31
C LEU A 9 -16.30 14.93 -0.68
N LEU A 10 -16.39 16.25 -0.50
CA LEU A 10 -17.58 16.91 0.06
C LEU A 10 -18.79 16.87 -0.88
N ALA A 11 -18.56 17.00 -2.18
CA ALA A 11 -19.63 17.02 -3.18
C ALA A 11 -20.13 15.60 -3.51
N VAL A 12 -19.20 14.66 -3.70
CA VAL A 12 -19.52 13.29 -4.15
C VAL A 12 -19.89 12.38 -2.98
N LYS A 13 -19.24 12.54 -1.82
CA LYS A 13 -19.42 11.71 -0.61
C LYS A 13 -19.32 10.19 -0.90
N PRO A 14 -18.20 9.72 -1.49
CA PRO A 14 -18.04 8.32 -1.83
C PRO A 14 -17.95 7.43 -0.58
N ASP A 15 -18.43 6.19 -0.67
CA ASP A 15 -18.24 5.21 0.39
C ASP A 15 -16.78 4.77 0.51
N VAL A 16 -16.08 4.65 -0.63
CA VAL A 16 -14.69 4.17 -0.73
C VAL A 16 -13.87 5.07 -1.64
N VAL A 17 -12.63 5.37 -1.23
CA VAL A 17 -11.67 6.16 -2.00
C VAL A 17 -10.42 5.33 -2.29
N SER A 18 -10.00 5.31 -3.56
CA SER A 18 -8.72 4.75 -3.98
C SER A 18 -7.68 5.86 -4.13
N VAL A 19 -6.66 5.84 -3.28
CA VAL A 19 -5.59 6.84 -3.27
C VAL A 19 -4.43 6.32 -4.11
N CYS A 20 -4.35 6.79 -5.36
CA CYS A 20 -3.30 6.47 -6.34
C CYS A 20 -2.45 7.70 -6.71
N SER A 21 -2.41 8.71 -5.83
CA SER A 21 -1.60 9.92 -6.01
C SER A 21 -0.10 9.63 -5.87
N PRO A 22 0.82 10.56 -6.21
CA PRO A 22 2.24 10.37 -5.93
C PRO A 22 2.53 10.09 -4.44
N ASN A 23 3.53 9.23 -4.15
CA ASN A 23 3.83 8.70 -2.82
C ASN A 23 3.83 9.72 -1.67
N ARG A 24 4.34 10.94 -1.93
CA ARG A 24 4.43 12.00 -0.91
C ARG A 24 3.06 12.47 -0.38
N PHE A 25 2.00 12.23 -1.15
CA PHE A 25 0.64 12.69 -0.87
C PHE A 25 -0.27 11.58 -0.31
N HIS A 26 0.18 10.33 -0.26
CA HIS A 26 -0.64 9.22 0.26
C HIS A 26 -1.15 9.48 1.66
N TYR A 27 -0.29 10.02 2.54
CA TYR A 27 -0.62 10.35 3.91
C TYR A 27 -1.76 11.37 3.99
N GLU A 28 -1.58 12.53 3.36
CA GLU A 28 -2.54 13.64 3.38
C GLU A 28 -3.88 13.24 2.75
N HIS A 29 -3.86 12.62 1.56
CA HIS A 29 -5.08 12.21 0.88
C HIS A 29 -5.82 11.09 1.60
N THR A 30 -5.11 10.17 2.26
CA THR A 30 -5.74 9.13 3.05
C THR A 30 -6.43 9.70 4.28
N LEU A 31 -5.77 10.58 5.04
CA LEU A 31 -6.40 11.22 6.19
C LEU A 31 -7.61 12.05 5.76
N MET A 32 -7.48 12.84 4.71
CA MET A 32 -8.58 13.63 4.15
C MET A 32 -9.79 12.76 3.79
N ALA A 33 -9.57 11.61 3.14
CA ALA A 33 -10.65 10.67 2.79
C ALA A 33 -11.26 9.98 4.02
N LEU A 34 -10.44 9.58 4.99
CA LEU A 34 -10.92 8.98 6.25
C LEU A 34 -11.78 9.98 7.04
N GLU A 35 -11.33 11.23 7.16
CA GLU A 35 -12.03 12.33 7.84
C GLU A 35 -13.32 12.73 7.12
N ALA A 36 -13.37 12.60 5.79
CA ALA A 36 -14.59 12.73 5.01
C ALA A 36 -15.59 11.56 5.21
N GLY A 37 -15.20 10.54 5.99
CA GLY A 37 -16.03 9.40 6.32
C GLY A 37 -15.93 8.23 5.33
N CYS A 38 -14.93 8.22 4.44
CA CYS A 38 -14.74 7.17 3.44
C CYS A 38 -13.93 5.99 4.01
N HIS A 39 -14.16 4.80 3.48
CA HIS A 39 -13.17 3.72 3.52
C HIS A 39 -12.06 4.04 2.51
N VAL A 40 -10.83 3.60 2.76
CA VAL A 40 -9.67 3.95 1.92
C VAL A 40 -8.90 2.71 1.48
N MET A 41 -8.61 2.65 0.18
CA MET A 41 -7.60 1.78 -0.43
C MET A 41 -6.42 2.66 -0.88
N CYS A 42 -5.28 2.57 -0.21
CA CYS A 42 -4.10 3.38 -0.52
C CYS A 42 -3.04 2.57 -1.28
N GLU A 43 -2.49 3.15 -2.35
CA GLU A 43 -1.37 2.55 -3.07
C GLU A 43 -0.12 2.38 -2.21
N LYS A 44 0.77 1.49 -2.63
CA LYS A 44 2.08 1.30 -2.01
C LYS A 44 3.11 2.30 -2.58
N PRO A 45 4.05 2.82 -1.77
CA PRO A 45 4.20 2.62 -0.32
C PRO A 45 3.13 3.40 0.47
N PRO A 46 2.68 2.90 1.64
CA PRO A 46 1.56 3.49 2.39
C PRO A 46 1.81 4.95 2.82
N ALA A 47 3.04 5.28 3.24
CA ALA A 47 3.45 6.61 3.62
C ALA A 47 4.97 6.78 3.44
N MET A 48 5.47 8.01 3.64
CA MET A 48 6.91 8.29 3.55
C MET A 48 7.67 7.89 4.81
N THR A 49 7.00 7.80 5.97
CA THR A 49 7.59 7.34 7.23
C THR A 49 6.70 6.34 7.96
N PRO A 50 7.26 5.49 8.85
CA PRO A 50 6.48 4.57 9.68
C PRO A 50 5.48 5.28 10.61
N GLU A 51 5.84 6.45 11.13
CA GLU A 51 5.00 7.25 12.03
C GLU A 51 3.74 7.73 11.30
N GLN A 52 3.89 8.23 10.05
CA GLN A 52 2.76 8.59 9.20
C GLN A 52 1.85 7.39 8.93
N ALA A 53 2.43 6.23 8.57
CA ALA A 53 1.64 5.02 8.33
C ALA A 53 0.91 4.55 9.60
N ARG A 54 1.51 4.74 10.77
CA ARG A 54 0.90 4.44 12.07
C ARG A 54 -0.28 5.36 12.35
N GLU A 55 -0.11 6.66 12.14
CA GLU A 55 -1.17 7.65 12.32
C GLU A 55 -2.36 7.41 11.39
N MET A 56 -2.12 7.09 10.11
CA MET A 56 -3.18 6.69 9.18
C MET A 56 -3.99 5.49 9.70
N CYS A 57 -3.31 4.48 10.25
CA CYS A 57 -3.95 3.30 10.81
C CYS A 57 -4.78 3.61 12.06
N ASP A 58 -4.24 4.43 12.95
CA ASP A 58 -4.92 4.81 14.19
C ASP A 58 -6.12 5.74 13.92
N THR A 59 -6.01 6.65 12.95
CA THR A 59 -7.13 7.48 12.49
C THR A 59 -8.24 6.63 11.87
N ALA A 60 -7.92 5.67 11.01
CA ALA A 60 -8.90 4.75 10.45
C ALA A 60 -9.65 3.98 11.54
N ARG A 61 -8.93 3.47 12.55
CA ARG A 61 -9.53 2.80 13.71
C ARG A 61 -10.44 3.73 14.53
N LYS A 62 -9.96 4.94 14.84
CA LYS A 62 -10.71 5.96 15.60
C LYS A 62 -12.03 6.32 14.92
N LEU A 63 -12.02 6.41 13.60
CA LEU A 63 -13.19 6.77 12.79
C LEU A 63 -14.07 5.57 12.40
N GLY A 64 -13.69 4.35 12.80
CA GLY A 64 -14.41 3.12 12.44
C GLY A 64 -14.40 2.84 10.94
N LYS A 65 -13.33 3.27 10.23
CA LYS A 65 -13.16 3.09 8.79
C LYS A 65 -12.16 2.00 8.46
N VAL A 66 -12.31 1.44 7.26
CA VAL A 66 -11.38 0.43 6.73
C VAL A 66 -10.30 1.17 5.98
N LEU A 67 -9.05 0.93 6.36
CA LEU A 67 -7.87 1.33 5.60
C LEU A 67 -7.15 0.07 5.12
N ALA A 68 -7.08 -0.09 3.81
CA ALA A 68 -6.35 -1.15 3.14
C ALA A 68 -5.23 -0.56 2.28
N TYR A 69 -4.22 -1.37 2.00
CA TYR A 69 -3.09 -1.00 1.16
C TYR A 69 -3.00 -1.95 -0.03
N ASP A 70 -2.67 -1.42 -1.22
CA ASP A 70 -2.50 -2.24 -2.42
C ASP A 70 -1.19 -3.05 -2.39
N PHE A 71 -1.20 -4.11 -1.59
CA PHE A 71 -0.22 -5.18 -1.64
C PHE A 71 -0.73 -6.31 -2.52
N HIS A 72 -1.01 -6.01 -3.80
CA HIS A 72 -1.66 -6.93 -4.76
C HIS A 72 -1.01 -8.33 -4.84
N HIS A 73 0.31 -8.45 -4.64
CA HIS A 73 0.99 -9.75 -4.60
C HIS A 73 0.39 -10.72 -3.56
N ARG A 74 -0.19 -10.22 -2.47
CA ARG A 74 -0.89 -11.06 -1.47
C ARG A 74 -2.14 -11.75 -2.03
N PHE A 75 -2.69 -11.24 -3.12
CA PHE A 75 -3.88 -11.75 -3.79
C PHE A 75 -3.55 -12.50 -5.08
N ALA A 76 -2.27 -12.68 -5.43
CA ALA A 76 -1.87 -13.53 -6.53
C ALA A 76 -2.21 -15.00 -6.24
N LEU A 77 -2.60 -15.75 -7.27
CA LEU A 77 -3.07 -17.13 -7.15
C LEU A 77 -2.05 -18.04 -6.44
N ASP A 78 -0.78 -17.92 -6.80
CA ASP A 78 0.32 -18.67 -6.21
C ASP A 78 0.46 -18.41 -4.69
N THR A 79 0.32 -17.16 -4.28
CA THR A 79 0.39 -16.73 -2.89
C THR A 79 -0.83 -17.22 -2.09
N GLN A 80 -2.02 -17.18 -2.69
CA GLN A 80 -3.24 -17.71 -2.07
C GLN A 80 -3.16 -19.24 -1.89
N GLN A 81 -2.72 -19.97 -2.91
CA GLN A 81 -2.53 -21.43 -2.84
C GLN A 81 -1.48 -21.82 -1.80
N LEU A 82 -0.35 -21.11 -1.76
CA LEU A 82 0.67 -21.34 -0.74
C LEU A 82 0.10 -21.11 0.67
N ARG A 83 -0.65 -20.01 0.86
CA ARG A 83 -1.30 -19.71 2.15
C ARG A 83 -2.28 -20.80 2.55
N GLU A 84 -3.09 -21.30 1.61
CA GLU A 84 -4.04 -22.38 1.86
C GLU A 84 -3.32 -23.66 2.29
N GLN A 85 -2.29 -24.09 1.56
CA GLN A 85 -1.52 -25.29 1.90
C GLN A 85 -0.86 -25.19 3.29
N VAL A 86 -0.31 -24.02 3.63
CA VAL A 86 0.24 -23.74 4.95
C VAL A 86 -0.85 -23.82 6.02
N THR A 87 -2.00 -23.16 5.80
CA THR A 87 -3.08 -23.10 6.80
C THR A 87 -3.75 -24.45 7.02
N ASN A 88 -3.83 -25.28 5.98
CA ASN A 88 -4.38 -26.64 6.04
C ASN A 88 -3.38 -27.68 6.58
N GLY A 89 -2.17 -27.27 6.95
CA GLY A 89 -1.15 -28.17 7.51
C GLY A 89 -0.54 -29.15 6.50
N VAL A 90 -0.74 -28.95 5.19
CA VAL A 90 -0.26 -29.85 4.13
C VAL A 90 1.26 -30.00 4.16
N LEU A 91 1.96 -28.93 4.55
CA LEU A 91 3.42 -28.88 4.61
C LEU A 91 4.00 -29.34 5.95
N GLY A 92 3.16 -29.70 6.93
CA GLY A 92 3.57 -30.02 8.29
C GLY A 92 4.14 -28.81 9.05
N GLU A 93 5.12 -29.05 9.92
CA GLU A 93 5.81 -28.00 10.66
C GLU A 93 6.85 -27.30 9.77
N ILE A 94 6.68 -25.99 9.57
CA ILE A 94 7.59 -25.20 8.75
C ILE A 94 8.87 -24.91 9.54
N TYR A 95 9.97 -25.55 9.15
CA TYR A 95 11.28 -25.34 9.76
C TYR A 95 12.04 -24.14 9.16
N VAL A 96 12.03 -24.01 7.83
CA VAL A 96 12.78 -22.97 7.08
C VAL A 96 12.00 -22.53 5.85
N THR A 97 12.07 -21.25 5.51
CA THR A 97 11.55 -20.69 4.25
C THR A 97 12.63 -19.87 3.54
N THR A 98 12.67 -19.94 2.21
CA THR A 98 13.53 -19.10 1.37
C THR A 98 12.68 -18.26 0.43
N ALA A 99 12.93 -16.95 0.36
CA ALA A 99 12.28 -16.05 -0.60
C ALA A 99 13.32 -15.50 -1.59
N ARG A 100 13.01 -15.55 -2.89
CA ARG A 100 13.87 -15.01 -3.96
C ARG A 100 13.05 -14.14 -4.90
N ALA A 101 13.44 -12.88 -5.05
CA ALA A 101 12.87 -11.99 -6.04
C ALA A 101 13.76 -12.01 -7.30
N LEU A 102 13.27 -12.62 -8.37
CA LEU A 102 13.97 -12.66 -9.66
C LEU A 102 13.54 -11.46 -10.51
N ARG A 103 14.52 -10.75 -11.07
CA ARG A 103 14.27 -9.65 -12.01
C ARG A 103 14.99 -9.95 -13.31
N ARG A 104 14.27 -9.87 -14.43
CA ARG A 104 14.86 -10.04 -15.78
C ARG A 104 15.69 -8.82 -16.19
N CYS A 105 15.29 -7.63 -15.75
CA CYS A 105 15.97 -6.36 -16.01
C CYS A 105 16.07 -5.54 -14.72
N GLY A 106 17.09 -4.68 -14.62
CA GLY A 106 17.33 -3.82 -13.47
C GLY A 106 16.22 -2.77 -13.23
N VAL A 107 16.36 -2.00 -12.15
CA VAL A 107 15.42 -0.90 -11.84
C VAL A 107 15.51 0.15 -12.95
N PRO A 108 14.39 0.60 -13.55
CA PRO A 108 14.42 1.66 -14.55
C PRO A 108 15.08 2.92 -13.99
N GLY A 109 16.15 3.39 -14.63
CA GLY A 109 16.96 4.53 -14.18
C GLY A 109 16.33 5.92 -14.39
N TRP A 110 15.02 6.01 -14.62
CA TRP A 110 14.30 7.25 -14.96
C TRP A 110 14.08 8.19 -13.76
N GLY A 111 15.05 8.27 -12.85
CA GLY A 111 15.17 9.36 -11.87
C GLY A 111 14.18 9.40 -10.70
N VAL A 112 13.05 8.68 -10.76
CA VAL A 112 11.94 8.86 -9.80
C VAL A 112 11.90 7.83 -8.66
N PHE A 113 12.51 6.65 -8.82
CA PHE A 113 12.42 5.56 -7.83
C PHE A 113 13.66 5.40 -6.92
N THR A 114 14.84 5.85 -7.35
CA THR A 114 16.13 5.51 -6.70
C THR A 114 17.01 6.69 -6.31
N ILE A 115 16.64 7.94 -6.64
CA ILE A 115 17.55 9.07 -6.45
C ILE A 115 17.18 9.87 -5.20
N LYS A 116 17.97 9.67 -4.14
CA LYS A 116 18.10 10.63 -3.03
C LYS A 116 19.55 10.82 -2.53
N ASN A 117 20.57 10.40 -3.30
CA ASN A 117 22.02 10.27 -2.98
C ASN A 117 22.51 8.88 -2.54
N CYS A 118 22.17 7.81 -3.26
CA CYS A 118 22.71 6.48 -2.93
C CYS A 118 23.33 5.78 -4.16
N ARG A 119 24.65 5.55 -4.12
CA ARG A 119 25.34 4.65 -5.05
C ARG A 119 24.89 3.23 -4.77
N VAL A 120 24.04 2.68 -5.63
CA VAL A 120 23.75 1.24 -5.63
C VAL A 120 24.66 0.60 -6.68
N VAL A 121 25.68 -0.12 -6.20
CA VAL A 121 26.42 -1.07 -7.04
C VAL A 121 25.57 -2.33 -7.11
N ALA A 122 24.94 -2.57 -8.26
CA ALA A 122 24.39 -3.88 -8.58
C ALA A 122 25.56 -4.80 -8.96
N ARG A 123 25.70 -5.94 -8.27
CA ARG A 123 26.39 -7.12 -8.79
C ARG A 123 25.35 -8.05 -9.38
#